data_AF-A0A482VB13-F1
#
_entry.id   AF-A0A482VB13-F1
#
_cell.length_a   1.000
_cell.length_b   1.000
_cell.length_c   1.000
_cell.angle_alpha   90.00
_cell.angle_beta   90.00
_cell.angle_gamma   90.00
#
_symmetry.space_group_name_H-M   'P 1'
#
loop_
_entity.id
_entity.type
_entity.pdbx_description
1 polymer ?
#
loop_
_entity_poly.entity_id
_entity_poly.type
_entity_poly.pdbx_seq_one_letter_code
_entity_poly.pdbx_strand_id
1 'polypeptide(L)'
;MKYEEQEVKQTVEKLIQTYMFLKKFEGVYFIKYAPLYVGMCYILLCIATIPHSTRVVVDAFKNIPMWRWDCAGNKIEKKIKNEAKIMNTFFIVYAILVTLSAILHVIPDSDDKYMIYPFALFAEFPEWENILGWCFRSTFPVLGLLMITPYSQVIYFCNHIKFQMYLFIYYIKKMDTCFESVDKEKLFYNENYQKEIEKLSEHTSEIFESLKELRWYHWNKKIKKLYLIFLLNVEKPFRIQFSEDMSINYDLGTSVGKAVYSMLSVLSQIQDSFQSN
;
A
#
# COMPACT_ATOMS: atom_id res chain seq x y z
N MET A 1 3.63 -31.26 -21.49
CA MET A 1 4.93 -31.95 -21.64
C MET A 1 6.14 -31.08 -21.29
N LYS A 2 6.68 -30.17 -22.12
CA LYS A 2 7.88 -29.38 -21.74
C LYS A 2 7.72 -28.51 -20.47
N TYR A 3 6.50 -28.03 -20.21
CA TYR A 3 6.20 -27.18 -19.05
C TYR A 3 6.15 -27.98 -17.73
N GLU A 4 5.57 -29.18 -17.76
CA GLU A 4 5.53 -30.09 -16.59
C GLU A 4 6.93 -30.59 -16.23
N GLU A 5 7.79 -30.80 -17.22
CA GLU A 5 9.17 -31.24 -17.01
C GLU A 5 10.03 -30.17 -16.30
N GLN A 6 9.75 -28.88 -16.57
CA GLN A 6 10.38 -27.75 -15.89
C GLN A 6 9.90 -27.60 -14.44
N GLU A 7 8.61 -27.81 -14.19
CA GLU A 7 8.01 -27.71 -12.86
C GLU A 7 8.48 -28.85 -11.94
N VAL A 8 8.63 -30.06 -12.49
CA VAL A 8 9.19 -31.21 -11.78
C VAL A 8 10.67 -30.97 -11.45
N LYS A 9 11.47 -30.43 -12.38
CA LYS A 9 12.88 -30.08 -12.10
C LYS A 9 13.02 -29.06 -10.97
N GLN A 10 12.23 -27.98 -10.99
CA GLN A 10 12.26 -26.97 -9.92
C GLN A 10 11.82 -27.53 -8.56
N THR A 11 10.87 -28.46 -8.56
CA THR A 11 10.39 -29.10 -7.33
C THR A 11 11.44 -30.04 -6.75
N VAL A 12 12.11 -30.83 -7.60
CA VAL A 12 13.19 -31.74 -7.21
C VAL A 12 14.40 -30.96 -6.67
N GLU A 13 14.76 -29.84 -7.28
CA GLU A 13 15.85 -28.98 -6.81
C GLU A 13 15.56 -28.40 -5.41
N LYS A 14 14.35 -27.88 -5.18
CA LYS A 14 13.91 -27.39 -3.86
C LYS A 14 13.87 -28.50 -2.80
N LEU A 15 13.47 -29.71 -3.18
CA LEU A 15 13.45 -30.88 -2.29
C LEU A 15 14.87 -31.34 -1.94
N ILE A 16 15.80 -31.35 -2.89
CA ILE A 16 17.22 -31.67 -2.65
C ILE A 16 17.86 -30.61 -1.77
N GLN A 17 17.57 -29.33 -2.00
CA GLN A 17 18.09 -28.23 -1.19
C GLN A 17 17.53 -28.28 0.24
N THR A 18 16.23 -28.56 0.40
CA THR A 18 15.60 -28.76 1.71
C THR A 18 16.14 -30.01 2.41
N TYR A 19 16.37 -31.10 1.67
CA TYR A 19 16.98 -32.32 2.21
C TYR A 19 18.43 -32.10 2.66
N MET A 20 19.25 -31.43 1.84
CA MET A 20 20.63 -31.07 2.18
C MET A 20 20.68 -30.13 3.38
N PHE A 21 19.77 -29.16 3.42
CA PHE A 21 19.58 -28.27 4.55
C PHE A 21 19.25 -29.05 5.82
N LEU A 22 18.23 -29.92 5.79
CA LEU A 22 17.81 -30.75 6.93
C LEU A 22 18.88 -31.77 7.37
N LYS A 23 19.64 -32.33 6.42
CA LYS A 23 20.66 -33.37 6.69
C LYS A 23 21.95 -32.78 7.26
N LYS A 24 22.35 -31.58 6.83
CA LYS A 24 23.52 -30.85 7.36
C LYS A 24 23.14 -29.85 8.46
N PHE A 25 21.89 -29.85 8.93
CA PHE A 25 21.39 -28.84 9.87
C PHE A 25 21.93 -29.04 11.29
N GLU A 26 23.11 -28.52 11.55
CA GLU A 26 23.51 -28.28 12.94
C GLU A 26 22.78 -27.00 13.42
N GLY A 27 22.19 -27.04 14.61
CA GLY A 27 21.44 -25.90 15.15
C GLY A 27 22.26 -24.60 15.19
N VAL A 28 23.59 -24.70 15.26
CA VAL A 28 24.52 -23.56 15.16
C VAL A 28 24.40 -22.86 13.80
N TYR A 29 24.33 -23.60 12.69
CA TYR A 29 24.14 -23.01 11.36
C TYR A 29 22.76 -22.37 11.20
N PHE A 30 21.72 -22.95 11.80
CA PHE A 30 20.41 -22.33 11.80
C PHE A 30 20.42 -20.97 12.49
N ILE A 31 20.92 -20.92 13.73
CA ILE A 31 20.96 -19.69 14.52
C ILE A 31 21.75 -18.61 13.77
N LYS A 32 22.85 -19.02 13.11
CA LYS A 32 23.72 -18.14 12.33
C LYS A 32 23.01 -17.53 11.12
N TYR A 33 22.27 -18.32 10.35
CA TYR A 33 21.66 -17.89 9.08
C TYR A 33 20.16 -17.53 9.18
N ALA A 34 19.52 -17.80 10.31
CA ALA A 34 18.10 -17.55 10.54
C ALA A 34 17.67 -16.10 10.24
N PRO A 35 18.42 -15.05 10.60
CA PRO A 35 18.01 -13.67 10.32
C PRO A 35 17.76 -13.41 8.83
N LEU A 36 18.68 -13.88 7.98
CA LEU A 36 18.53 -13.75 6.53
C LEU A 36 17.35 -14.59 6.02
N TYR A 37 17.19 -15.81 6.52
CA TYR A 37 16.09 -16.68 6.09
C TYR A 37 14.72 -16.09 6.42
N VAL A 38 14.55 -15.56 7.63
CA VAL A 38 13.33 -14.86 8.05
C VAL A 38 13.13 -13.58 7.22
N GLY A 39 14.22 -12.83 6.96
CA GLY A 39 14.18 -11.66 6.07
C GLY A 39 13.73 -12.00 4.66
N MET A 40 14.20 -13.12 4.09
CA MET A 40 13.79 -13.60 2.77
C MET A 40 12.33 -14.03 2.74
N CYS A 41 11.84 -14.73 3.78
CA CYS A 41 10.42 -15.02 3.91
C CYS A 41 9.57 -13.75 3.90
N TYR A 42 10.03 -12.70 4.58
CA TYR A 42 9.37 -11.41 4.60
C TYR A 42 9.39 -10.74 3.21
N ILE A 43 10.51 -10.75 2.50
CA ILE A 43 10.62 -10.23 1.11
C ILE A 43 9.64 -10.95 0.19
N LEU A 44 9.56 -12.28 0.26
CA LEU A 44 8.62 -13.07 -0.55
C LEU A 44 7.16 -12.69 -0.23
N LEU A 45 6.85 -12.48 1.06
CA LEU A 45 5.54 -11.98 1.47
C LEU A 45 5.27 -10.59 0.88
N CYS A 46 6.24 -9.68 0.87
CA CYS A 46 6.10 -8.36 0.22
C CYS A 46 5.80 -8.51 -1.27
N ILE A 47 6.58 -9.31 -2.00
CA ILE A 47 6.39 -9.51 -3.44
C ILE A 47 4.99 -10.08 -3.74
N ALA A 48 4.53 -11.05 -2.94
CA ALA A 48 3.20 -11.64 -3.11
C ALA A 48 2.06 -10.66 -2.75
N THR A 49 2.26 -9.82 -1.73
CA THR A 49 1.21 -8.92 -1.22
C THR A 49 1.08 -7.64 -2.04
N ILE A 50 2.19 -7.06 -2.56
CA ILE A 50 2.19 -5.77 -3.26
C ILE A 50 1.14 -5.71 -4.40
N PRO A 51 1.04 -6.68 -5.33
CA PRO A 51 0.05 -6.61 -6.39
C PRO A 51 -1.39 -6.64 -5.85
N HIS A 52 -1.63 -7.43 -4.80
CA HIS A 52 -2.94 -7.56 -4.18
C HIS A 52 -3.32 -6.28 -3.42
N SER A 53 -2.45 -5.78 -2.55
CA SER A 53 -2.70 -4.55 -1.79
C SER A 53 -2.82 -3.33 -2.71
N THR A 54 -2.01 -3.24 -3.77
CA THR A 54 -2.15 -2.17 -4.78
C THR A 54 -3.53 -2.22 -5.42
N ARG A 55 -3.99 -3.40 -5.83
CA ARG A 55 -5.32 -3.57 -6.43
C ARG A 55 -6.42 -3.18 -5.44
N VAL A 56 -6.36 -3.66 -4.20
CA VAL A 56 -7.33 -3.32 -3.15
C VAL A 56 -7.40 -1.81 -2.93
N VAL A 57 -6.25 -1.13 -2.83
CA VAL A 57 -6.19 0.33 -2.64
C VAL A 57 -6.78 1.08 -3.84
N VAL A 58 -6.39 0.70 -5.06
CA VAL A 58 -6.89 1.33 -6.29
C VAL A 58 -8.39 1.10 -6.46
N ASP A 59 -8.86 -0.14 -6.29
CA ASP A 59 -10.28 -0.49 -6.43
C ASP A 59 -11.12 0.19 -5.35
N ALA A 60 -10.63 0.26 -4.10
CA ALA A 60 -11.32 0.98 -3.04
C ALA A 60 -11.49 2.46 -3.40
N PHE A 61 -10.45 3.13 -3.90
CA PHE A 61 -10.51 4.54 -4.27
C PHE A 61 -11.21 4.79 -5.61
N LYS A 62 -11.29 3.81 -6.51
CA LYS A 62 -12.05 3.94 -7.75
C LYS A 62 -13.56 3.85 -7.51
N ASN A 63 -13.99 3.01 -6.58
CA ASN A 63 -15.40 2.73 -6.34
C ASN A 63 -16.02 3.60 -5.23
N ILE A 64 -15.21 4.21 -4.36
CA ILE A 64 -15.71 5.06 -3.28
C ILE A 64 -15.66 6.52 -3.75
N PRO A 65 -16.80 7.23 -3.85
CA PRO A 65 -16.78 8.65 -4.12
C PRO A 65 -16.08 9.39 -2.97
N MET A 66 -15.06 10.19 -3.30
CA MET A 66 -14.20 10.88 -2.32
C MET A 66 -14.35 12.39 -2.43
N TRP A 67 -14.53 13.07 -1.30
CA TRP A 67 -14.57 14.53 -1.32
C TRP A 67 -13.22 15.11 -1.73
N ARG A 68 -13.27 16.18 -2.53
CA ARG A 68 -12.07 16.97 -2.79
C ARG A 68 -11.65 17.68 -1.50
N TRP A 69 -10.35 17.72 -1.27
CA TRP A 69 -9.77 18.27 -0.05
C TRP A 69 -9.94 19.79 0.06
N ASP A 70 -10.20 20.49 -1.05
CA ASP A 70 -10.38 21.95 -1.15
C ASP A 70 -11.84 22.40 -0.96
N CYS A 71 -12.79 21.46 -0.86
CA CYS A 71 -14.20 21.80 -0.64
C CYS A 71 -14.53 22.13 0.83
N ALA A 72 -13.59 21.92 1.75
CA ALA A 72 -13.74 22.29 3.15
C ALA A 72 -13.14 23.67 3.43
N GLY A 73 -13.69 24.40 4.41
CA GLY A 73 -13.17 25.72 4.78
C GLY A 73 -11.68 25.70 5.16
N ASN A 74 -11.00 26.84 4.96
CA ASN A 74 -9.53 27.02 5.04
C ASN A 74 -8.84 26.33 6.23
N LYS A 75 -9.51 26.22 7.38
CA LYS A 75 -8.97 25.55 8.58
C LYS A 75 -8.75 24.05 8.37
N ILE A 76 -9.71 23.35 7.78
CA ILE A 76 -9.63 21.90 7.54
C ILE A 76 -8.66 21.62 6.41
N GLU A 77 -8.73 22.40 5.34
CA GLU A 77 -7.81 22.32 4.20
C GLU A 77 -6.35 22.47 4.66
N LYS A 78 -6.04 23.51 5.44
CA LYS A 78 -4.70 23.75 5.99
C LYS A 78 -4.24 22.60 6.88
N LYS A 79 -5.15 21.99 7.65
CA LYS A 79 -4.86 20.83 8.49
C LYS A 79 -4.48 19.61 7.64
N ILE A 80 -5.29 19.27 6.63
CA ILE A 80 -5.02 18.15 5.71
C ILE A 80 -3.69 18.36 4.99
N LYS A 81 -3.45 19.56 4.44
CA LYS A 81 -2.17 19.91 3.78
C LYS A 81 -0.97 19.75 4.70
N ASN A 82 -1.08 20.21 5.95
CA ASN A 82 0.03 20.10 6.90
C ASN A 82 0.35 18.63 7.25
N GLU A 83 -0.69 17.82 7.52
CA GLU A 83 -0.50 16.40 7.82
C GLU A 83 0.02 15.62 6.61
N ALA A 84 -0.47 15.90 5.40
CA ALA A 84 0.04 15.33 4.16
C ALA A 84 1.52 15.69 3.93
N LYS A 85 1.91 16.94 4.19
CA LYS A 85 3.32 17.38 4.09
C LYS A 85 4.22 16.65 5.08
N ILE A 86 3.77 16.47 6.33
CA ILE A 86 4.51 15.72 7.35
C ILE A 86 4.70 14.26 6.90
N MET A 87 3.64 13.63 6.41
CA MET A 87 3.69 12.26 5.91
C MET A 87 4.62 12.10 4.71
N ASN A 88 4.56 13.02 3.73
CA ASN A 88 5.46 13.00 2.58
C ASN A 88 6.93 13.16 2.99
N THR A 89 7.19 14.08 3.92
CA THR A 89 8.54 14.28 4.48
C THR A 89 9.04 13.00 5.15
N PHE A 90 8.19 12.35 5.95
CA PHE A 90 8.52 11.10 6.60
C PHE A 90 8.88 10.01 5.58
N PHE A 91 8.08 9.82 4.52
CA PHE A 91 8.37 8.82 3.48
C PHE A 91 9.66 9.11 2.71
N ILE A 92 9.96 10.37 2.40
CA ILE A 92 11.20 10.76 1.74
C ILE A 92 12.40 10.42 2.63
N VAL A 93 12.38 10.82 3.90
CA VAL A 93 13.46 10.52 4.85
C VAL A 93 13.61 9.01 5.01
N TYR A 94 12.50 8.27 5.13
CA TYR A 94 12.53 6.83 5.30
C TYR A 94 13.07 6.10 4.06
N ALA A 95 12.70 6.54 2.85
CA ALA A 95 13.25 6.01 1.61
C ALA A 95 14.77 6.28 1.48
N ILE A 96 15.25 7.45 1.91
CA ILE A 96 16.69 7.76 1.96
C ILE A 96 17.40 6.82 2.93
N LEU A 97 16.87 6.63 4.14
CA LEU A 97 17.46 5.74 5.14
C LEU A 97 17.53 4.29 4.66
N VAL A 98 16.45 3.79 4.05
CA VAL A 98 16.41 2.45 3.45
C VAL A 98 17.42 2.32 2.31
N THR A 99 17.54 3.33 1.46
CA THR A 99 18.51 3.33 0.35
C THR A 99 19.95 3.33 0.87
N LEU A 100 20.27 4.18 1.85
CA LEU A 100 21.59 4.21 2.50
C LEU A 100 21.91 2.87 3.16
N SER A 101 20.94 2.30 3.90
CA SER A 101 21.09 0.97 4.50
C SER A 101 21.35 -0.09 3.43
N ALA A 102 20.60 -0.08 2.33
CA ALA A 102 20.79 -1.04 1.25
C ALA A 102 22.15 -0.88 0.55
N ILE A 103 22.63 0.36 0.35
CA ILE A 103 23.97 0.62 -0.19
C ILE A 103 25.05 0.06 0.74
N LEU A 104 24.90 0.19 2.06
CA LEU A 104 25.85 -0.41 3.00
C LEU A 104 25.92 -1.93 2.87
N HIS A 105 24.80 -2.61 2.57
CA HIS A 105 24.78 -4.07 2.32
C HIS A 105 25.42 -4.46 0.96
N VAL A 106 25.57 -3.51 0.03
CA VAL A 106 26.30 -3.74 -1.23
C VAL A 106 27.81 -3.75 -1.02
N ILE A 107 28.32 -3.13 0.04
CA ILE A 107 29.75 -3.11 0.33
C ILE A 107 30.16 -4.50 0.84
N PRO A 108 31.18 -5.15 0.24
CA PRO A 108 31.65 -6.45 0.69
C PRO A 108 32.33 -6.39 2.05
N ASP A 109 31.93 -7.31 2.93
CA ASP A 109 32.51 -7.55 4.24
C ASP A 109 33.14 -8.96 4.29
N SER A 110 34.25 -9.10 5.01
CA SER A 110 34.92 -10.40 5.20
C SER A 110 34.05 -11.42 5.93
N ASP A 111 33.13 -10.94 6.76
CA ASP A 111 32.25 -11.79 7.57
C ASP A 111 30.96 -12.21 6.84
N ASP A 112 30.75 -11.75 5.60
CA ASP A 112 29.53 -12.03 4.85
C ASP A 112 29.31 -13.53 4.62
N LYS A 113 30.37 -14.31 4.42
CA LYS A 113 30.29 -15.78 4.30
C LYS A 113 29.75 -16.45 5.58
N TYR A 114 29.95 -15.80 6.72
CA TYR A 114 29.49 -16.28 8.00
C TYR A 114 28.05 -15.86 8.28
N MET A 115 27.58 -14.71 7.78
CA MET A 115 26.24 -14.20 8.09
C MET A 115 25.21 -14.52 7.00
N ILE A 116 25.63 -14.71 5.75
CA ILE A 116 24.75 -14.81 4.59
C ILE A 116 25.08 -16.10 3.83
N TYR A 117 24.16 -17.07 3.93
CA TYR A 117 24.34 -18.42 3.38
C TYR A 117 24.68 -18.46 1.87
N PRO A 118 24.07 -17.62 1.00
CA PRO A 118 24.47 -17.54 -0.41
C PRO A 118 25.98 -17.31 -0.63
N PHE A 119 26.64 -16.45 0.15
CA PHE A 119 28.09 -16.25 -0.01
C PHE A 119 28.90 -17.45 0.47
N ALA A 120 28.44 -18.18 1.47
CA ALA A 120 29.06 -19.45 1.87
C ALA A 120 28.99 -20.48 0.72
N LEU A 121 27.85 -20.54 0.03
CA LEU A 121 27.65 -21.41 -1.13
C LEU A 121 28.52 -20.97 -2.33
N PHE A 122 28.61 -19.67 -2.61
CA PHE A 122 29.42 -19.15 -3.72
C PHE A 122 30.91 -19.44 -3.52
N ALA A 123 31.39 -19.49 -2.27
CA ALA A 123 32.78 -19.85 -1.95
C ALA A 123 33.13 -21.31 -2.31
N GLU A 124 32.15 -22.18 -2.54
CA GLU A 124 32.37 -23.53 -3.09
C GLU A 124 32.72 -23.50 -4.60
N PHE A 125 32.53 -22.36 -5.27
CA PHE A 125 32.82 -22.14 -6.70
C PHE A 125 33.78 -20.94 -6.89
N PRO A 126 35.09 -21.09 -6.63
CA PRO A 126 36.03 -19.96 -6.57
C PRO A 126 36.10 -19.10 -7.84
N GLU A 127 35.91 -19.71 -9.02
CA GLU A 127 35.91 -19.01 -10.31
C GLU A 127 34.73 -18.04 -10.46
N TRP A 128 33.60 -18.33 -9.81
CA TRP A 128 32.34 -17.59 -9.93
C TRP A 128 31.98 -16.78 -8.68
N GLU A 129 32.70 -16.98 -7.57
CA GLU A 129 32.39 -16.40 -6.27
C GLU A 129 32.17 -14.88 -6.35
N ASN A 130 33.09 -14.16 -6.99
CA ASN A 130 33.02 -12.72 -7.13
C ASN A 130 31.82 -12.28 -7.97
N ILE A 131 31.57 -12.94 -9.11
CA ILE A 131 30.48 -12.58 -10.02
C ILE A 131 29.13 -12.82 -9.34
N LEU A 132 28.92 -14.02 -8.80
CA LEU A 132 27.68 -14.38 -8.08
C LEU A 132 27.47 -13.48 -6.86
N GLY A 133 28.55 -13.16 -6.15
CA GLY A 133 28.52 -12.26 -5.01
C GLY A 133 28.06 -10.85 -5.38
N TRP A 134 28.62 -10.26 -6.44
CA TRP A 134 28.19 -8.94 -6.92
C TRP A 134 26.76 -8.95 -7.47
N CYS A 135 26.38 -9.99 -8.21
CA CYS A 135 25.01 -10.17 -8.68
C CYS A 135 24.03 -10.19 -7.50
N PHE A 136 24.30 -10.99 -6.47
CA PHE A 136 23.46 -11.06 -5.28
C PHE A 136 23.39 -9.72 -4.54
N ARG A 137 24.53 -9.05 -4.32
CA ARG A 137 24.58 -7.73 -3.63
C ARG A 137 23.79 -6.67 -4.36
N SER A 138 23.85 -6.64 -5.69
CA SER A 138 23.14 -5.66 -6.51
C SER A 138 21.62 -5.68 -6.29
N THR A 139 21.08 -6.76 -5.73
CA THR A 139 19.65 -6.87 -5.40
C THR A 139 19.25 -6.09 -4.14
N PHE A 140 20.14 -5.84 -3.18
CA PHE A 140 19.80 -5.23 -1.89
C PHE A 140 19.09 -3.87 -2.00
N PRO A 141 19.49 -2.93 -2.89
CA PRO A 141 18.75 -1.68 -3.10
C PRO A 141 17.28 -1.90 -3.49
N VAL A 142 17.03 -2.85 -4.39
CA VAL A 142 15.68 -3.21 -4.83
C VAL A 142 14.90 -3.87 -3.69
N LEU A 143 15.52 -4.78 -2.96
CA LEU A 143 14.91 -5.48 -1.82
C LEU A 143 14.49 -4.51 -0.71
N GLY A 144 15.33 -3.53 -0.38
CA GLY A 144 14.99 -2.49 0.59
C GLY A 144 13.72 -1.72 0.22
N LEU A 145 13.61 -1.32 -1.06
CA LEU A 145 12.43 -0.63 -1.58
C LEU A 145 11.19 -1.54 -1.67
N LEU A 146 11.36 -2.84 -1.95
CA LEU A 146 10.24 -3.78 -1.93
C LEU A 146 9.68 -3.95 -0.51
N MET A 147 10.55 -4.04 0.49
CA MET A 147 10.17 -4.24 1.89
C MET A 147 9.35 -3.07 2.47
N ILE A 148 9.61 -1.83 2.06
CA ILE A 148 8.88 -0.65 2.56
C ILE A 148 7.49 -0.46 1.93
N THR A 149 7.25 -1.08 0.75
CA THR A 149 6.09 -0.76 -0.09
C THR A 149 4.75 -1.14 0.57
N PRO A 150 4.55 -2.36 1.12
CA PRO A 150 3.27 -2.72 1.74
C PRO A 150 2.88 -1.80 2.90
N TYR A 151 3.84 -1.44 3.75
CA TYR A 151 3.59 -0.52 4.86
C TYR A 151 3.20 0.86 4.37
N SER A 152 3.88 1.36 3.34
CA SER A 152 3.59 2.66 2.74
C SER A 152 2.18 2.70 2.15
N GLN A 153 1.73 1.61 1.53
CA GLN A 153 0.37 1.48 1.02
C GLN A 153 -0.69 1.50 2.12
N VAL A 154 -0.47 0.76 3.22
CA VAL A 154 -1.38 0.75 4.37
C VAL A 154 -1.46 2.14 5.01
N ILE A 155 -0.32 2.80 5.26
CA ILE A 155 -0.27 4.14 5.83
C ILE A 155 -0.96 5.14 4.90
N TYR A 156 -0.73 5.06 3.59
CA TYR A 156 -1.41 5.89 2.60
C TYR A 156 -2.93 5.72 2.68
N PHE A 157 -3.40 4.46 2.66
CA PHE A 157 -4.82 4.13 2.74
C PHE A 157 -5.47 4.66 4.02
N CYS A 158 -4.85 4.41 5.18
CA CYS A 158 -5.33 4.90 6.47
C CYS A 158 -5.38 6.43 6.55
N ASN A 159 -4.38 7.13 6.04
CA ASN A 159 -4.38 8.59 6.03
C ASN A 159 -5.42 9.16 5.08
N HIS A 160 -5.67 8.51 3.94
CA HIS A 160 -6.74 8.90 3.05
C HIS A 160 -8.10 8.78 3.74
N ILE A 161 -8.39 7.66 4.39
CA ILE A 161 -9.61 7.49 5.20
C ILE A 161 -9.71 8.57 6.26
N LYS A 162 -8.62 8.84 6.98
CA LYS A 162 -8.56 9.90 8.00
C LYS A 162 -8.92 11.27 7.43
N PHE A 163 -8.44 11.62 6.24
CA PHE A 163 -8.78 12.89 5.59
C PHE A 163 -10.25 12.94 5.14
N GLN A 164 -10.77 11.85 4.58
CA GLN A 164 -12.20 11.75 4.25
C GLN A 164 -13.07 11.91 5.51
N MET A 165 -12.64 11.34 6.65
CA MET A 165 -13.31 11.53 7.94
C MET A 165 -13.25 12.99 8.43
N TYR A 166 -12.17 13.72 8.19
CA TYR A 166 -12.09 15.15 8.50
C TYR A 166 -13.10 15.98 7.70
N LEU A 167 -13.22 15.69 6.40
CA LEU A 167 -14.18 16.35 5.52
C LEU A 167 -15.62 16.00 5.93
N PHE A 168 -15.89 14.72 6.20
CA PHE A 168 -17.18 14.26 6.69
C PHE A 168 -17.63 14.97 7.98
N ILE A 169 -16.75 15.01 8.99
CA ILE A 169 -17.05 15.70 10.26
C ILE A 169 -17.26 17.20 10.02
N TYR A 170 -16.52 17.82 9.10
CA TYR A 170 -16.69 19.22 8.75
C TYR A 170 -18.09 19.49 8.18
N TYR A 171 -18.55 18.67 7.22
CA TYR A 171 -19.89 18.82 6.64
C TYR A 171 -21.00 18.59 7.66
N ILE A 172 -20.87 17.57 8.52
CA ILE A 172 -21.84 17.35 9.60
C ILE A 172 -21.95 18.58 10.51
N LYS A 173 -20.82 19.15 10.91
CA LYS A 173 -20.80 20.33 11.78
C LYS A 173 -21.40 21.55 11.09
N LYS A 174 -21.05 21.78 9.82
CA LYS A 174 -21.60 22.89 9.03
C LYS A 174 -23.13 22.79 8.94
N MET A 175 -23.65 21.58 8.70
CA MET A 175 -25.09 21.34 8.72
C MET A 175 -25.70 21.62 10.10
N ASP A 176 -25.11 21.11 11.19
CA ASP A 176 -25.68 21.31 12.54
C ASP A 176 -25.74 22.80 12.91
N THR A 177 -24.68 23.58 12.63
CA THR A 177 -24.63 25.02 12.92
C THR A 177 -25.65 25.84 12.12
N CYS A 178 -25.94 25.46 10.87
CA CYS A 178 -26.95 26.16 10.06
C CYS A 178 -28.37 26.04 10.62
N PHE A 179 -28.64 25.09 11.51
CA PHE A 179 -29.98 24.78 12.00
C PHE A 179 -30.11 24.72 13.53
N GLU A 180 -29.10 25.22 14.27
CA GLU A 180 -29.13 25.30 15.74
C GLU A 180 -30.27 26.17 16.28
N SER A 181 -30.75 27.16 15.51
CA SER A 181 -31.80 28.09 15.91
C SER A 181 -33.21 27.70 15.44
N VAL A 182 -33.35 26.65 14.63
CA VAL A 182 -34.64 26.24 14.07
C VAL A 182 -35.24 25.14 14.95
N ASP A 183 -36.50 25.35 15.35
CA ASP A 183 -37.25 24.37 16.13
C ASP A 183 -37.30 23.02 15.39
N LYS A 184 -37.05 21.91 16.10
CA LYS A 184 -36.76 20.60 15.47
C LYS A 184 -37.93 20.06 14.64
N GLU A 185 -39.14 20.43 14.99
CA GLU A 185 -40.36 20.07 14.27
C GLU A 185 -40.59 20.93 13.01
N LYS A 186 -39.97 22.12 12.97
CA LYS A 186 -40.06 23.07 11.84
C LYS A 186 -38.92 22.90 10.83
N LEU A 187 -37.83 22.23 11.21
CA LEU A 187 -36.69 21.94 10.33
C LEU A 187 -37.10 21.20 9.05
N PHE A 188 -38.00 20.22 9.19
CA PHE A 188 -38.47 19.40 8.07
C PHE A 188 -39.23 20.22 7.01
N TYR A 189 -39.80 21.36 7.39
CA TYR A 189 -40.58 22.25 6.53
C TYR A 189 -39.81 23.51 6.13
N ASN A 190 -38.53 23.63 6.51
CA ASN A 190 -37.74 24.81 6.18
C ASN A 190 -37.22 24.70 4.75
N GLU A 191 -37.71 25.55 3.84
CA GLU A 191 -37.31 25.55 2.42
C GLU A 191 -35.81 25.76 2.21
N ASN A 192 -35.14 26.56 3.05
CA ASN A 192 -33.69 26.74 2.93
C ASN A 192 -32.92 25.51 3.40
N TYR A 193 -33.40 24.80 4.43
CA TYR A 193 -32.89 23.49 4.82
C TYR A 193 -33.02 22.52 3.66
N GLN A 194 -34.22 22.42 3.08
CA GLN A 194 -34.48 21.54 1.96
C GLN A 194 -33.63 21.90 0.72
N LYS A 195 -33.48 23.17 0.38
CA LYS A 195 -32.64 23.62 -0.76
C LYS A 195 -31.14 23.39 -0.55
N GLU A 196 -30.62 23.58 0.65
CA GLU A 196 -29.21 23.27 0.96
C GLU A 196 -28.97 21.75 0.93
N ILE A 197 -29.92 20.96 1.43
CA ILE A 197 -29.91 19.49 1.32
C ILE A 197 -30.02 19.07 -0.15
N GLU A 198 -30.88 19.70 -0.93
CA GLU A 198 -31.08 19.42 -2.36
C GLU A 198 -29.80 19.73 -3.17
N LYS A 199 -29.12 20.84 -2.88
CA LYS A 199 -27.79 21.17 -3.44
C LYS A 199 -26.70 20.14 -3.10
N LEU A 200 -26.69 19.63 -1.86
CA LEU A 200 -25.78 18.55 -1.47
C LEU A 200 -26.18 17.20 -2.10
N SER A 201 -27.47 16.98 -2.33
CA SER A 201 -28.05 15.71 -2.80
C SER A 201 -27.75 15.38 -4.25
N GLU A 202 -27.41 16.37 -5.08
CA GLU A 202 -27.02 16.18 -6.49
C GLU A 202 -25.79 15.26 -6.66
N HIS A 203 -25.10 14.89 -5.58
CA HIS A 203 -23.74 14.37 -5.62
C HIS A 203 -23.51 12.87 -5.25
N THR A 204 -24.38 12.04 -4.60
CA THR A 204 -23.90 10.74 -4.03
C THR A 204 -24.71 9.39 -4.09
N SER A 205 -25.31 8.87 -5.19
CA SER A 205 -26.35 7.76 -5.23
C SER A 205 -26.04 6.42 -4.59
N GLU A 206 -24.85 5.87 -4.80
CA GLU A 206 -24.67 4.41 -4.72
C GLU A 206 -24.64 3.90 -3.28
N ILE A 207 -24.23 4.76 -2.35
CA ILE A 207 -24.16 4.43 -0.92
C ILE A 207 -25.58 4.41 -0.27
N PHE A 208 -26.61 4.96 -0.94
CA PHE A 208 -27.95 5.21 -0.37
C PHE A 208 -28.79 3.97 -0.39
N GLU A 209 -28.70 3.21 -1.48
CA GLU A 209 -29.38 1.93 -1.60
C GLU A 209 -28.87 0.92 -0.57
N SER A 210 -27.57 0.89 -0.28
CA SER A 210 -27.01 0.05 0.80
C SER A 210 -27.44 0.49 2.20
N LEU A 211 -27.62 1.79 2.42
CA LEU A 211 -28.07 2.31 3.72
C LEU A 211 -29.54 2.00 4.00
N LYS A 212 -30.40 1.93 2.98
CA LYS A 212 -31.83 1.61 3.12
C LYS A 212 -32.09 0.23 3.73
N GLU A 213 -31.19 -0.73 3.56
CA GLU A 213 -31.38 -2.10 4.10
C GLU A 213 -31.11 -2.24 5.60
N LEU A 214 -30.55 -1.21 6.25
CA LEU A 214 -30.26 -1.23 7.68
C LEU A 214 -31.54 -1.12 8.52
N ARG A 215 -31.65 -1.89 9.62
CA ARG A 215 -32.79 -1.84 10.57
C ARG A 215 -32.75 -0.60 11.48
N TRP A 216 -32.67 0.58 10.89
CA TRP A 216 -32.47 1.88 11.55
C TRP A 216 -33.52 2.22 12.61
N TYR A 217 -34.71 1.64 12.50
CA TYR A 217 -35.82 1.83 13.45
C TYR A 217 -35.49 1.35 14.87
N HIS A 218 -34.51 0.48 15.05
CA HIS A 218 -34.03 0.02 16.37
C HIS A 218 -32.93 0.91 16.98
N TRP A 219 -32.42 1.89 16.23
CA TRP A 219 -31.31 2.71 16.68
C TRP A 219 -31.76 3.80 17.66
N ASN A 220 -30.83 4.24 18.52
CA ASN A 220 -31.10 5.35 19.43
C ASN A 220 -31.25 6.69 18.65
N LYS A 221 -31.83 7.70 19.32
CA LYS A 221 -32.18 8.99 18.68
C LYS A 221 -30.98 9.71 18.06
N LYS A 222 -29.79 9.58 18.65
CA LYS A 222 -28.54 10.18 18.13
C LYS A 222 -28.08 9.50 16.84
N ILE A 223 -28.12 8.16 16.81
CA ILE A 223 -27.72 7.36 15.64
C ILE A 223 -28.75 7.50 14.51
N LYS A 224 -30.06 7.55 14.82
CA LYS A 224 -31.09 7.86 13.82
C LYS A 224 -30.89 9.23 13.17
N LYS A 225 -30.50 10.24 13.95
CA LYS A 225 -30.17 11.58 13.42
C LYS A 225 -28.97 11.51 12.46
N LEU A 226 -27.93 10.77 12.84
CA LEU A 226 -26.75 10.56 12.00
C LEU A 226 -27.09 9.80 10.71
N TYR A 227 -27.94 8.78 10.80
CA TYR A 227 -28.40 7.95 9.69
C TYR A 227 -29.27 8.72 8.69
N LEU A 228 -30.19 9.57 9.17
CA LEU A 228 -30.99 10.45 8.32
C LEU A 228 -30.10 11.45 7.58
N ILE A 229 -29.13 12.05 8.27
CA ILE A 229 -28.13 12.91 7.64
C ILE A 229 -27.35 12.12 6.58
N PHE A 230 -26.98 10.88 6.86
CA PHE A 230 -26.24 10.04 5.93
C PHE A 230 -27.10 9.61 4.72
N LEU A 231 -28.36 9.20 4.89
CA LEU A 231 -29.28 8.88 3.79
C LEU A 231 -29.52 10.10 2.88
N LEU A 232 -29.76 11.28 3.47
CA LEU A 232 -30.04 12.50 2.71
C LEU A 232 -28.85 12.94 1.84
N ASN A 233 -27.63 12.57 2.21
CA ASN A 233 -26.44 12.91 1.44
C ASN A 233 -26.23 12.03 0.22
N VAL A 234 -27.04 10.98 0.00
CA VAL A 234 -26.59 9.84 -0.80
C VAL A 234 -27.52 9.50 -1.98
N GLU A 235 -28.48 10.35 -2.38
CA GLU A 235 -29.55 9.93 -3.30
C GLU A 235 -29.24 9.91 -4.85
N LYS A 236 -28.19 10.53 -5.46
CA LYS A 236 -27.87 10.41 -6.94
C LYS A 236 -26.36 10.38 -7.40
N PRO A 237 -25.88 9.62 -8.44
CA PRO A 237 -24.49 9.08 -8.55
C PRO A 237 -23.35 10.09 -8.80
N PHE A 238 -22.21 9.94 -8.10
CA PHE A 238 -21.00 10.76 -8.29
C PHE A 238 -20.05 10.17 -9.34
N ARG A 239 -19.56 10.99 -10.28
CA ARG A 239 -18.24 10.82 -10.94
C ARG A 239 -17.27 11.92 -10.53
N ILE A 240 -16.16 11.57 -9.88
CA ILE A 240 -15.10 12.50 -9.44
C ILE A 240 -13.81 12.21 -10.20
N GLN A 241 -13.21 13.26 -10.74
CA GLN A 241 -11.84 13.25 -11.25
C GLN A 241 -10.87 13.68 -10.14
N PHE A 242 -9.80 12.91 -9.98
CA PHE A 242 -8.74 13.19 -9.02
C PHE A 242 -7.93 14.43 -9.45
N SER A 243 -7.66 15.33 -8.50
CA SER A 243 -6.57 16.31 -8.61
C SER A 243 -5.26 15.57 -8.31
N GLU A 244 -4.41 15.45 -9.34
CA GLU A 244 -3.14 14.70 -9.32
C GLU A 244 -2.12 15.27 -8.30
N ASP A 245 -2.27 16.54 -7.92
CA ASP A 245 -1.24 17.33 -7.20
C ASP A 245 -1.02 17.00 -5.71
N MET A 246 -1.93 16.24 -5.06
CA MET A 246 -1.82 15.91 -3.62
C MET A 246 -1.70 14.41 -3.34
N SER A 247 -1.65 13.58 -4.38
CA SER A 247 -1.26 12.19 -4.20
C SER A 247 0.20 12.16 -3.74
N ILE A 248 0.51 11.43 -2.67
CA ILE A 248 1.90 11.09 -2.32
C ILE A 248 2.51 10.58 -3.61
N ASN A 249 3.49 11.32 -4.18
CA ASN A 249 3.99 11.21 -5.55
C ASN A 249 3.88 9.76 -6.07
N TYR A 250 2.70 9.40 -6.59
CA TYR A 250 2.39 8.01 -6.93
C TYR A 250 3.19 7.64 -8.17
N ASP A 251 3.54 8.67 -8.96
CA ASP A 251 4.53 8.61 -10.02
C ASP A 251 5.91 8.21 -9.51
N LEU A 252 6.33 8.62 -8.31
CA LEU A 252 7.60 8.14 -7.74
C LEU A 252 7.52 6.65 -7.42
N GLY A 253 6.47 6.20 -6.74
CA GLY A 253 6.28 4.78 -6.41
C GLY A 253 6.11 3.89 -7.65
N THR A 254 5.34 4.35 -8.63
CA THR A 254 5.16 3.64 -9.91
C THR A 254 6.39 3.72 -10.80
N SER A 255 7.17 4.81 -10.77
CA SER A 255 8.46 4.92 -11.48
C SER A 255 9.50 3.98 -10.89
N VAL A 256 9.56 3.86 -9.56
CA VAL A 256 10.40 2.86 -8.88
C VAL A 256 9.94 1.45 -9.27
N GLY A 257 8.64 1.17 -9.25
CA GLY A 257 8.09 -0.13 -9.68
C GLY A 257 8.42 -0.47 -11.14
N LYS A 258 8.28 0.50 -12.07
CA LYS A 258 8.65 0.36 -13.49
C LYS A 258 10.14 0.15 -13.69
N ALA A 259 10.98 0.84 -12.91
CA ALA A 259 12.43 0.67 -12.95
C ALA A 259 12.83 -0.75 -12.51
N VAL A 260 12.25 -1.24 -11.41
CA VAL A 260 12.47 -2.62 -10.93
C VAL A 260 12.01 -3.65 -11.96
N TYR A 261 10.81 -3.50 -12.52
CA TYR A 261 10.30 -4.40 -13.56
C TYR A 261 11.20 -4.40 -14.80
N SER A 262 11.69 -3.24 -15.22
CA SER A 262 12.61 -3.13 -16.36
C SER A 262 13.93 -3.83 -16.09
N MET A 263 14.52 -3.70 -14.89
CA MET A 263 15.72 -4.43 -14.51
C MET A 263 15.51 -5.94 -14.53
N LEU A 264 14.40 -6.42 -13.98
CA LEU A 264 14.06 -7.85 -13.99
C LEU A 264 13.85 -8.40 -15.41
N SER A 265 13.22 -7.63 -16.28
CA SER A 265 13.03 -7.99 -17.69
C SER A 265 14.37 -8.14 -18.43
N VAL A 266 15.30 -7.21 -18.21
CA VAL A 266 16.65 -7.29 -18.79
C VAL A 266 17.41 -8.51 -18.28
N LEU A 267 17.35 -8.79 -16.97
CA LEU A 267 17.99 -9.97 -16.40
C LEU A 267 17.43 -11.28 -16.97
N SER A 268 16.11 -11.35 -17.20
CA SER A 268 15.47 -12.50 -17.86
C SER A 268 15.99 -12.70 -19.29
N GLN A 269 16.11 -11.62 -20.07
CA GLN A 269 16.63 -11.71 -21.44
C GLN A 269 18.09 -12.16 -21.49
N ILE A 270 18.91 -11.71 -20.55
CA ILE A 270 20.30 -12.14 -20.42
C ILE A 270 20.36 -13.65 -20.10
N GLN A 271 19.52 -14.13 -19.19
CA GLN A 271 19.45 -15.56 -18.86
C GLN A 271 19.08 -16.42 -20.07
N ASP A 272 18.09 -16.00 -20.86
CA ASP A 272 17.67 -16.72 -22.08
C ASP A 272 18.79 -16.77 -23.14
N SER A 273 19.62 -15.73 -23.21
CA SER A 273 20.77 -15.68 -24.13
C SER A 273 21.90 -16.65 -23.75
N PHE A 274 22.03 -17.00 -22.47
CA PHE A 274 23.01 -17.99 -22.01
C PHE A 274 22.54 -19.43 -22.20
N GLN A 275 21.22 -19.68 -22.29
CA GLN A 275 20.66 -21.02 -22.51
C GLN A 275 20.54 -21.40 -23.99
N SER A 276 20.70 -20.43 -24.90
CA SER A 276 20.60 -20.62 -26.35
C SER A 276 21.94 -20.88 -27.05
N ASN A 277 23.06 -20.86 -26.30
CA ASN A 277 24.40 -21.27 -26.74
C ASN A 277 24.79 -22.59 -26.09
#